data_AF-A0A1B8HPL0-F1
#
_entry.id   AF-A0A1B8HPL0-F1
#
_cell.length_a   1.000
_cell.length_b   1.000
_cell.length_c   1.000
_cell.angle_alpha   90.00
_cell.angle_beta   90.00
_cell.angle_gamma   90.00
#
_symmetry.space_group_name_H-M   'P 1'
#
loop_
_entity.id
_entity.type
_entity.pdbx_description
1 polymer ?
#
loop_
_entity_poly.entity_id
_entity_poly.type
_entity_poly.pdbx_seq_one_letter_code
_entity_poly.pdbx_strand_id
1 'polypeptide(L)' 'MRELKRNEIDSVNGGFGLLAFPAGLGLMFSIPAIVAGAVLGPVTGGLGFGLMAAGIVGTALSGAGMIASIVLPIL' A
#
# COMPACT_ATOMS: atom_id res chain seq x y z
N MET A 1 19.22 -27.66 -14.85
CA MET A 1 18.91 -26.58 -13.91
C MET A 1 19.60 -26.91 -12.60
N ARG A 2 20.33 -25.97 -11.98
CA ARG A 2 20.99 -26.21 -10.68
C ARG A 2 20.02 -25.90 -9.55
N GLU A 3 20.14 -26.61 -8.42
CA GLU A 3 19.38 -26.28 -7.21
C GLU A 3 19.82 -24.93 -6.65
N LEU A 4 18.83 -24.08 -6.33
CA LEU A 4 19.07 -22.78 -5.72
C LEU A 4 19.52 -22.97 -4.26
N LYS A 5 20.59 -22.27 -3.87
CA LYS A 5 21.00 -22.21 -2.48
C LYS A 5 19.97 -21.40 -1.69
N ARG A 6 19.83 -21.69 -0.40
CA ARG A 6 18.89 -21.00 0.50
C ARG A 6 19.04 -19.48 0.45
N ASN A 7 20.27 -19.00 0.36
CA ASN A 7 20.64 -17.59 0.26
C ASN A 7 20.12 -16.94 -1.04
N GLU A 8 20.10 -17.70 -2.13
CA GLU A 8 19.58 -17.24 -3.42
C GLU A 8 18.05 -17.17 -3.37
N ILE A 9 17.41 -18.13 -2.68
CA ILE A 9 15.97 -18.10 -2.41
C ILE A 9 15.62 -16.88 -1.55
N ASP A 10 16.38 -16.62 -0.48
CA ASP A 10 16.16 -15.48 0.41
C ASP A 10 16.38 -14.13 -0.28
N SER A 11 17.30 -14.06 -1.26
CA SER A 11 17.54 -12.84 -2.05
C SER A 11 16.39 -12.52 -3.01
N VAL A 12 15.68 -13.53 -3.51
CA VAL A 12 14.56 -13.38 -4.47
C VAL A 12 13.23 -13.24 -3.74
N ASN A 13 13.14 -13.72 -2.49
CA ASN A 13 11.98 -13.52 -1.63
C ASN A 13 11.73 -12.04 -1.29
N GLY A 14 12.63 -11.14 -1.70
CA GLY A 14 12.42 -9.69 -1.73
C GLY A 14 11.93 -9.17 -0.39
N GLY A 15 12.50 -9.72 0.70
CA GLY A 15 11.94 -9.67 2.05
C GLY A 15 11.29 -8.33 2.32
N PHE A 16 10.04 -8.36 2.80
CA PHE A 16 9.29 -7.16 3.14
C PHE A 16 10.14 -6.27 4.06
N GLY A 17 10.75 -5.22 3.51
CA GLY A 17 11.53 -4.24 4.27
C GLY A 17 10.64 -3.52 5.29
N LEU A 18 11.23 -2.70 6.16
CA LEU A 18 10.51 -2.09 7.30
C LEU A 18 9.26 -1.31 6.85
N LEU A 19 9.29 -0.74 5.64
CA LEU A 19 8.21 0.04 5.05
C LEU A 19 6.98 -0.78 4.62
N ALA A 20 7.07 -2.11 4.56
CA ALA A 20 5.93 -2.96 4.21
C ALA A 20 4.80 -2.91 5.26
N PHE A 21 5.17 -2.83 6.54
CA PHE A 21 4.22 -2.75 7.65
C PHE A 21 3.42 -1.42 7.65
N PRO A 22 4.05 -0.23 7.62
CA PRO A 22 3.32 1.02 7.54
C PRO A 22 2.56 1.17 6.20
N ALA A 23 3.05 0.60 5.10
CA ALA A 23 2.31 0.52 3.84
C ALA A 23 1.02 -0.30 4.00
N GLY A 24 1.10 -1.48 4.64
CA GLY A 24 -0.09 -2.29 4.95
C GLY A 24 -1.11 -1.55 5.82
N LEU A 25 -0.65 -0.83 6.85
CA LEU A 25 -1.51 0.02 7.68
C LEU A 25 -2.14 1.16 6.86
N GLY A 26 -1.37 1.79 5.99
CA GLY A 26 -1.88 2.83 5.08
C GLY A 26 -3.03 2.33 4.22
N LEU A 27 -2.92 1.11 3.65
CA LEU A 27 -4.00 0.47 2.90
C LEU A 27 -5.24 0.19 3.77
N MET A 28 -5.04 -0.25 5.02
CA MET A 28 -6.12 -0.54 5.95
C MET A 28 -7.02 0.67 6.23
N PHE A 29 -6.48 1.89 6.23
CA PHE A 29 -7.26 3.11 6.46
C PHE A 29 -7.72 3.78 5.16
N SER A 30 -6.90 3.72 4.11
CA SER A 30 -7.21 4.38 2.84
C SER A 30 -8.35 3.71 2.08
N ILE A 31 -8.44 2.38 2.08
CA ILE A 31 -9.53 1.66 1.41
C ILE A 31 -10.90 2.00 2.03
N PRO A 32 -11.10 1.93 3.35
CA PRO A 32 -12.35 2.39 3.97
C PRO A 32 -12.66 3.86 3.68
N ALA A 33 -11.66 4.74 3.63
CA ALA A 33 -11.86 6.15 3.28
C ALA A 33 -12.40 6.34 1.85
N ILE A 34 -11.92 5.55 0.88
CA ILE A 34 -12.45 5.53 -0.49
C ILE A 34 -13.93 5.12 -0.48
N VAL A 35 -14.25 4.01 0.20
CA VAL A 35 -15.61 3.48 0.25
C VAL A 35 -16.55 4.47 0.94
N ALA A 36 -16.15 5.02 2.09
CA ALA A 36 -16.93 6.03 2.80
C ALA A 36 -17.16 7.28 1.93
N GLY A 37 -16.15 7.72 1.18
CA GLY A 37 -16.25 8.89 0.32
C GLY A 37 -17.20 8.66 -0.84
N ALA A 38 -17.16 7.47 -1.43
CA ALA A 38 -18.07 7.06 -2.50
C ALA A 38 -19.52 6.96 -2.01
N VAL A 39 -19.76 6.38 -0.83
CA VAL A 39 -21.10 6.26 -0.23
C VAL A 39 -21.67 7.62 0.16
N LEU A 40 -20.83 8.51 0.71
CA LEU A 40 -21.26 9.84 1.15
C LEU A 40 -21.35 10.87 0.01
N GLY A 41 -20.70 10.61 -1.13
CA GLY A 41 -20.68 11.52 -2.29
C GLY A 41 -22.07 12.04 -2.69
N PRO A 42 -23.07 11.18 -2.93
CA PRO A 42 -24.43 11.61 -3.31
C PRO A 42 -25.13 12.41 -2.20
N VAL A 43 -24.96 12.02 -0.94
CA VAL A 43 -25.63 12.66 0.20
C VAL A 43 -25.04 14.04 0.50
N THR A 44 -23.74 14.20 0.26
CA THR A 44 -22.98 15.42 0.57
C THR A 44 -22.84 16.37 -0.63
N GLY A 45 -23.58 16.13 -1.72
CA GLY A 45 -23.50 16.96 -2.93
C GLY A 45 -22.13 16.97 -3.60
N GLY A 46 -21.33 15.91 -3.41
CA GLY A 46 -19.99 15.78 -3.99
C GLY A 46 -18.82 16.00 -3.01
N LEU A 47 -19.05 16.47 -1.78
CA LEU A 47 -17.96 16.64 -0.80
C LEU A 47 -17.30 15.31 -0.40
N GLY A 48 -18.05 14.20 -0.42
CA GLY A 48 -17.52 12.84 -0.24
C GLY A 48 -16.43 12.48 -1.26
N PHE A 49 -16.36 13.16 -2.40
CA PHE A 49 -15.28 13.00 -3.38
C PHE A 49 -13.92 13.43 -2.82
N GLY A 50 -13.88 14.40 -1.90
CA GLY A 50 -12.64 14.81 -1.23
C GLY A 50 -12.07 13.71 -0.32
N LEU A 51 -12.94 13.05 0.46
CA LEU A 51 -12.55 11.90 1.27
C LEU A 51 -12.08 10.74 0.39
N MET A 52 -12.80 10.49 -0.71
CA MET A 52 -12.43 9.46 -1.68
C MET A 52 -11.07 9.73 -2.32
N ALA A 53 -10.82 10.97 -2.74
CA ALA A 53 -9.54 11.38 -3.32
C ALA A 53 -8.39 11.23 -2.31
N ALA A 54 -8.60 11.61 -1.04
CA ALA A 54 -7.61 11.39 0.00
C ALA A 54 -7.27 9.90 0.20
N GLY A 55 -8.28 9.03 0.16
CA GLY A 55 -8.09 7.58 0.21
C GLY A 55 -7.31 7.05 -1.01
N ILE A 56 -7.57 7.54 -2.22
CA ILE A 56 -6.81 7.16 -3.42
C ILE A 56 -5.34 7.55 -3.28
N VAL A 57 -5.06 8.78 -2.83
CA VAL A 57 -3.69 9.25 -2.59
C VAL A 57 -3.00 8.39 -1.53
N GLY A 58 -3.67 8.08 -0.42
CA GLY A 58 -3.14 7.20 0.63
C GLY A 58 -2.84 5.78 0.12
N THR A 59 -3.68 5.25 -0.77
CA THR A 59 -3.46 3.95 -1.41
C THR A 59 -2.22 3.98 -2.30
N ALA A 60 -2.05 5.04 -3.10
CA ALA A 60 -0.88 5.22 -3.97
C ALA A 60 0.42 5.33 -3.16
N LEU A 61 0.42 6.10 -2.07
CA LEU A 61 1.57 6.23 -1.17
C LEU A 61 1.92 4.90 -0.50
N SER A 62 0.91 4.12 -0.10
CA SER A 62 1.11 2.80 0.48
C SER A 62 1.71 1.83 -0.53
N GLY A 63 1.23 1.84 -1.77
CA GLY A 63 1.82 1.06 -2.87
C GLY A 63 3.28 1.43 -3.13
N ALA A 64 3.60 2.73 -3.14
CA ALA A 64 4.98 3.21 -3.24
C ALA A 64 5.84 2.72 -2.06
N GLY A 65 5.31 2.73 -0.84
CA GLY A 65 6.00 2.21 0.35
C GLY A 65 6.27 0.71 0.27
N MET A 66 5.33 -0.07 -0.26
CA MET A 66 5.53 -1.50 -0.52
C MET A 66 6.64 -1.75 -1.55
N ILE A 67 6.63 -1.03 -2.67
CA ILE A 67 7.69 -1.15 -3.69
C ILE A 67 9.04 -0.73 -3.10
N ALA A 68 9.08 0.37 -2.36
CA ALA A 68 10.28 0.82 -1.67
C ALA A 68 10.80 -0.23 -0.67
N SER A 69 9.93 -0.92 0.06
CA SER A 69 10.32 -1.99 0.98
C SER A 69 10.99 -3.19 0.29
N ILE A 70 10.66 -3.44 -0.97
CA ILE A 70 11.22 -4.52 -1.79
C ILE A 70 12.56 -4.08 -2.40
N VAL A 71 12.63 -2.84 -2.90
CA VAL A 71 13.80 -2.31 -3.61
C VAL A 71 14.89 -1.81 -2.64
N LEU A 72 14.50 -1.35 -1.46
CA LEU A 72 15.39 -0.82 -0.41
C LEU A 72 15.16 -1.56 0.92
N PRO A 73 15.47 -2.85 1.01
CA PRO A 73 15.14 -3.70 2.17
C PRO A 73 15.91 -3.36 3.47
N ILE A 74 16.76 -2.33 3.46
CA ILE A 74 17.71 -1.97 4.53
C ILE A 74 17.27 -0.72 5.32
N LEU A 75 16.15 -0.08 4.92
CA LEU A 75 15.40 0.81 5.82
C LEU A 75 14.33 0.00 6.54
#